data_AF-A0A544T758-F1
#
_entry.id   AF-A0A544T758-F1
#
_cell.length_a   1.000
_cell.length_b   1.000
_cell.length_c   1.000
_cell.angle_alpha   90.00
_cell.angle_beta   90.00
_cell.angle_gamma   90.00
#
_symmetry.space_group_name_H-M   'P 1'
#
loop_
_entity.id
_entity.type
_entity.pdbx_description
1 polymer ?
#
loop_
_entity_poly.entity_id
_entity_poly.type
_entity_poly.pdbx_seq_one_letter_code
_entity_poly.pdbx_strand_id
1 'polypeptide(L)'
;MKQIILDLEKRHRCKELNIHLIEIPYNHPEELSDFIKHELIKRNIPYNEKIEISTDSVYRSKSKIAYLKSLAKLNSGELLTNHYEHYLTKLDFKCHKGHTFQLKPYELEVLGKWCKHCNSEKRRQIHFEELLKIVHEREGTCLSNEFIDSKTPLVFRCKEGHKWHTIPYVIKGHWCTDSDITIHLV
;
A
#
# COMPACT_ATOMS: atom_id res chain seq x y z
N MET A 1 21.37 15.50 -12.87
CA MET A 1 21.87 16.12 -14.11
C MET A 1 20.77 16.58 -15.06
N LYS A 2 19.81 15.74 -15.48
CA LYS A 2 18.74 16.14 -16.42
C LYS A 2 17.87 17.33 -15.97
N GLN A 3 17.55 17.43 -14.67
CA GLN A 3 16.67 18.49 -14.16
C GLN A 3 17.30 19.90 -14.25
N ILE A 4 18.61 20.02 -13.98
CA ILE A 4 19.33 21.29 -14.01
C ILE A 4 19.37 21.87 -15.43
N ILE A 5 19.60 21.02 -16.44
CA ILE A 5 19.64 21.43 -17.85
C ILE A 5 18.25 21.92 -18.30
N LEU A 6 17.19 21.18 -17.96
CA LEU A 6 15.81 21.56 -18.29
C LEU A 6 15.39 22.89 -17.63
N ASP A 7 15.83 23.15 -16.41
CA ASP A 7 15.51 24.40 -15.71
C ASP A 7 16.29 25.59 -16.28
N LEU A 8 17.52 25.38 -16.78
CA LEU A 8 18.28 26.38 -17.52
C LEU A 8 17.63 26.73 -18.87
N GLU A 9 17.17 25.73 -19.62
CA GLU A 9 16.46 25.94 -20.89
C GLU A 9 15.16 26.73 -20.71
N LYS A 10 14.38 26.43 -19.66
CA LYS A 10 13.17 27.18 -19.33
C LYS A 10 13.46 28.64 -19.01
N ARG A 11 14.49 28.92 -18.20
CA ARG A 11 14.93 30.29 -17.91
C ARG A 11 15.28 31.05 -19.17
N HIS A 12 16.02 30.40 -20.07
CA HIS A 12 16.43 31.00 -21.34
C HIS A 12 15.22 31.31 -22.21
N ARG A 13 14.33 30.34 -22.42
CA ARG A 13 13.12 30.50 -23.24
C ARG A 13 12.15 31.54 -22.67
N CYS A 14 12.00 31.62 -21.35
CA CYS A 14 11.17 32.64 -20.72
C CYS A 14 11.71 34.05 -20.98
N LYS A 15 13.05 34.23 -20.98
CA LYS A 15 13.68 35.51 -21.33
C LYS A 15 13.46 35.88 -22.80
N GLU A 16 13.60 34.91 -23.72
CA GLU A 16 13.38 35.15 -25.16
C GLU A 16 11.94 35.56 -25.48
N LEU A 17 10.97 34.95 -24.78
CA LEU A 17 9.54 35.19 -25.00
C LEU A 17 8.97 36.32 -24.14
N ASN A 18 9.80 37.05 -23.40
CA ASN A 18 9.40 38.09 -22.45
C ASN A 18 8.35 37.61 -21.42
N ILE A 19 8.49 36.37 -20.96
CA ILE A 19 7.64 35.75 -19.94
C ILE A 19 8.29 35.96 -18.57
N HIS A 20 7.53 36.54 -17.63
CA HIS A 20 7.98 36.67 -16.24
C HIS A 20 7.98 35.31 -15.53
N LEU A 21 9.18 34.74 -15.34
CA LEU A 21 9.36 33.47 -14.63
C LEU A 21 9.50 33.69 -13.12
N ILE A 22 8.58 33.12 -12.34
CA ILE A 22 8.66 33.04 -10.87
C ILE A 22 9.20 31.66 -10.49
N GLU A 23 10.31 31.63 -9.75
CA GLU A 23 10.92 30.39 -9.27
C GLU A 23 10.49 30.12 -7.85
N ILE A 24 9.81 29.00 -7.64
CA ILE A 24 9.34 28.58 -6.32
C ILE A 24 10.48 27.78 -5.64
N PRO A 25 10.96 28.19 -4.46
CA PRO A 25 11.99 27.45 -3.74
C PRO A 25 11.47 26.08 -3.31
N TYR A 26 12.36 25.09 -3.28
CA TYR A 26 12.02 23.71 -2.92
C TYR A 26 11.40 23.55 -1.52
N ASN A 27 11.66 24.50 -0.62
CA ASN A 27 11.19 24.47 0.76
C ASN A 27 10.28 25.68 0.97
N HIS A 28 9.00 25.54 0.65
CA HIS A 28 8.01 26.62 0.74
C HIS A 28 7.07 26.40 1.95
N PRO A 29 6.82 27.40 2.80
CA PRO A 29 5.89 27.29 3.92
C PRO A 29 4.40 27.33 3.49
N GLU A 30 3.66 26.29 3.85
CA GLU A 30 2.19 26.08 3.96
C GLU A 30 1.23 26.64 2.87
N GLU A 31 1.43 27.83 2.29
CA GLU A 31 0.52 28.41 1.28
C GLU A 31 1.24 28.99 0.06
N LEU A 32 1.29 28.22 -1.04
CA LEU A 32 1.98 28.60 -2.28
C LEU A 32 1.39 29.85 -2.95
N SER A 33 0.08 30.06 -2.77
CA SER A 33 -0.65 31.24 -3.22
C SER A 33 -0.04 32.55 -2.70
N ASP A 34 0.33 32.57 -1.42
CA ASP A 34 0.82 33.77 -0.76
C ASP A 34 2.26 34.11 -1.17
N PHE A 35 3.09 33.09 -1.42
CA PHE A 35 4.41 33.29 -2.01
C PHE A 35 4.33 33.88 -3.41
N ILE A 36 3.44 33.38 -4.25
CA ILE A 36 3.28 33.88 -5.61
C ILE A 36 2.80 35.33 -5.59
N LYS A 37 1.82 35.68 -4.74
CA LYS A 37 1.37 37.07 -4.56
C LYS A 37 2.51 37.99 -4.11
N HIS A 38 3.29 37.56 -3.12
CA HIS A 38 4.43 38.33 -2.63
C HIS A 38 5.47 38.60 -3.73
N GLU A 39 5.82 37.58 -4.51
CA GLU A 39 6.81 37.71 -5.57
C GLU A 39 6.31 38.57 -6.75
N LEU A 40 5.00 38.54 -7.05
CA LEU A 40 4.38 39.43 -8.04
C LEU A 40 4.46 40.91 -7.61
N ILE A 41 4.12 41.19 -6.35
CA ILE A 41 4.20 42.55 -5.77
C ILE A 41 5.66 43.05 -5.81
N LYS A 42 6.60 42.22 -5.37
CA LYS A 42 8.03 42.56 -5.36
C LYS A 42 8.58 42.91 -6.75
N ARG A 43 8.05 42.28 -7.80
CA ARG A 43 8.46 42.52 -9.19
C ARG A 43 7.64 43.60 -9.90
N ASN A 44 6.71 44.25 -9.20
CA ASN A 44 5.83 45.28 -9.72
C ASN A 44 5.00 44.80 -10.93
N ILE A 45 4.61 43.52 -10.92
CA ILE A 45 3.79 42.92 -11.98
C ILE A 45 2.32 43.13 -11.59
N PRO A 46 1.53 43.88 -12.38
CA PRO A 46 0.12 44.08 -12.08
C PRO A 46 -0.62 42.74 -12.16
N TYR A 47 -1.34 42.39 -11.11
CA TYR A 47 -2.16 41.18 -11.06
C TYR A 47 -3.56 41.54 -10.58
N ASN A 48 -4.56 40.78 -11.05
CA ASN A 48 -5.94 40.92 -10.58
C ASN A 48 -6.08 40.14 -9.27
N GLU A 49 -6.54 40.78 -8.18
CA GLU A 49 -6.74 40.13 -6.88
C GLU A 49 -7.72 38.95 -6.93
N LYS A 50 -8.55 38.87 -7.98
CA LYS A 50 -9.45 37.74 -8.26
C LYS A 50 -8.79 36.58 -9.02
N ILE A 51 -7.48 36.59 -9.26
CA ILE A 51 -6.80 35.43 -9.85
C ILE A 51 -6.80 34.33 -8.80
N GLU A 52 -7.74 33.39 -8.92
CA GLU A 52 -7.62 32.07 -8.31
C GLU A 52 -6.39 31.41 -8.93
N ILE A 53 -5.25 31.49 -8.24
CA ILE A 53 -4.06 30.73 -8.58
C ILE A 53 -4.37 29.28 -8.22
N SER A 54 -5.08 28.58 -9.10
CA SER A 54 -5.35 27.16 -8.93
C SER A 54 -4.03 26.41 -9.05
N THR A 55 -3.56 25.87 -7.92
CA THR A 55 -2.39 24.99 -7.87
C THR A 55 -2.66 23.64 -8.55
N ASP A 56 -3.93 23.36 -8.93
CA ASP A 56 -4.35 22.13 -9.62
C ASP A 56 -3.66 21.93 -10.97
N SER A 57 -3.22 23.00 -11.64
CA SER A 57 -2.53 22.92 -12.93
C SER A 57 -1.00 22.88 -12.81
N VAL A 58 -0.44 23.27 -11.66
CA VAL A 58 1.02 23.31 -11.44
C VAL A 58 1.55 21.90 -11.18
N TYR A 59 0.80 21.10 -10.44
CA TYR A 59 1.07 19.68 -10.27
C TYR A 59 0.30 18.93 -11.34
N ARG A 60 1.00 18.12 -12.12
CA ARG A 60 0.50 17.18 -13.15
C ARG A 60 -0.36 16.05 -12.50
N SER A 61 -1.32 16.43 -11.66
CA SER A 61 -1.92 15.65 -10.57
C SER A 61 -3.20 14.92 -10.99
N LYS A 62 -4.03 15.51 -11.87
CA LYS A 62 -5.26 14.85 -12.35
C LYS A 62 -4.99 13.51 -13.05
N SER A 63 -3.95 13.42 -13.88
CA SER A 63 -3.59 12.17 -14.56
C SER A 63 -3.03 11.12 -13.60
N LYS A 64 -2.23 11.54 -12.60
CA LYS A 64 -1.64 10.63 -11.60
C LYS A 64 -2.68 10.08 -10.63
N ILE A 65 -3.57 10.93 -10.11
CA ILE A 65 -4.70 10.48 -9.27
C ILE A 65 -5.63 9.56 -10.06
N ALA A 66 -5.93 9.87 -11.33
CA ALA A 66 -6.74 8.99 -12.17
C ALA A 66 -6.09 7.61 -12.37
N TYR A 67 -4.77 7.57 -12.59
CA TYR A 67 -4.00 6.34 -12.68
C TYR A 67 -3.97 5.56 -11.36
N LEU A 68 -3.76 6.22 -10.22
CA LEU A 68 -3.79 5.57 -8.91
C LEU A 68 -5.19 5.04 -8.57
N LYS A 69 -6.25 5.75 -8.99
CA LYS A 69 -7.64 5.28 -8.91
C LYS A 69 -7.87 4.03 -9.75
N SER A 70 -7.31 3.95 -10.96
CA SER A 70 -7.46 2.74 -11.78
C SER A 70 -6.70 1.55 -11.19
N LEU A 71 -5.51 1.77 -10.61
CA LEU A 71 -4.78 0.72 -9.88
C LEU A 71 -5.52 0.24 -8.63
N ALA A 72 -6.14 1.16 -7.87
CA ALA A 72 -6.97 0.79 -6.73
C ALA A 72 -8.15 -0.09 -7.17
N LYS A 73 -8.83 0.26 -8.26
CA LYS A 73 -9.93 -0.53 -8.83
C LYS A 73 -9.47 -1.91 -9.29
N LEU A 74 -8.30 -2.01 -9.93
CA LEU A 74 -7.72 -3.29 -10.35
C LEU A 74 -7.51 -4.23 -9.15
N ASN A 75 -7.14 -3.67 -7.99
CA ASN A 75 -7.00 -4.40 -6.74
C ASN A 75 -8.33 -4.56 -5.96
N SER A 76 -9.46 -4.39 -6.63
CA SER A 76 -10.81 -4.44 -6.03
C SER A 76 -10.92 -3.51 -4.83
N GLY A 77 -10.58 -2.24 -5.00
CA GLY A 77 -10.77 -1.22 -3.98
C GLY A 77 -10.83 0.18 -4.56
N GLU A 78 -10.70 1.16 -3.67
CA GLU A 78 -10.88 2.56 -3.95
C GLU A 78 -9.76 3.40 -3.33
N LEU A 79 -9.36 4.46 -4.02
CA LEU A 79 -8.51 5.51 -3.49
C LEU A 79 -9.43 6.55 -2.83
N LEU A 80 -9.18 6.84 -1.55
CA LEU A 80 -9.94 7.81 -0.77
C LEU A 80 -9.36 9.23 -0.89
N THR A 81 -8.05 9.34 -1.05
CA THR A 81 -7.37 10.63 -1.19
C THR A 81 -7.62 11.25 -2.57
N ASN A 82 -8.01 12.53 -2.61
CA ASN A 82 -8.25 13.26 -3.86
C ASN A 82 -7.11 14.23 -4.24
N HIS A 83 -6.13 14.42 -3.35
CA HIS A 83 -4.98 15.29 -3.56
C HIS A 83 -3.67 14.47 -3.57
N TYR A 84 -2.73 14.85 -4.44
CA TYR A 84 -1.41 14.21 -4.54
C TYR A 84 -0.35 15.29 -4.71
N GLU A 85 0.53 15.40 -3.72
CA GLU A 85 1.59 16.42 -3.69
C GLU A 85 2.89 15.89 -4.27
N HIS A 86 3.34 14.72 -3.80
CA HIS A 86 4.61 14.14 -4.22
C HIS A 86 4.69 12.62 -3.97
N TYR A 87 5.75 11.98 -4.49
CA TYR A 87 5.89 10.51 -4.50
C TYR A 87 6.06 9.85 -3.11
N LEU A 88 6.31 10.66 -2.07
CA LEU A 88 6.40 10.18 -0.68
C LEU A 88 5.09 10.39 0.10
N THR A 89 4.12 11.12 -0.47
CA THR A 89 2.80 11.34 0.13
C THR A 89 2.13 9.99 0.36
N LYS A 90 1.65 9.77 1.58
CA LYS A 90 0.84 8.60 1.91
C LYS A 90 -0.57 8.85 1.41
N LEU A 91 -1.09 7.90 0.66
CA LEU A 91 -2.44 7.94 0.11
C LEU A 91 -3.30 6.90 0.82
N ASP A 92 -4.52 7.29 1.16
CA ASP A 92 -5.50 6.45 1.83
C ASP A 92 -6.28 5.63 0.79
N PHE A 93 -6.34 4.32 1.03
CA PHE A 93 -7.07 3.36 0.21
C PHE A 93 -8.03 2.56 1.07
N LYS A 94 -9.04 1.99 0.40
CA LYS A 94 -9.96 1.02 0.99
C LYS A 94 -10.13 -0.18 0.06
N CYS A 95 -9.96 -1.39 0.58
CA CYS A 95 -10.20 -2.61 -0.21
C CYS A 95 -11.68 -3.02 -0.20
N HIS A 96 -12.07 -3.97 -1.05
CA HIS A 96 -13.44 -4.49 -1.13
C HIS A 96 -13.98 -5.07 0.19
N LYS A 97 -13.11 -5.51 1.12
CA LYS A 97 -13.53 -5.96 2.46
C LYS A 97 -13.72 -4.82 3.46
N GLY A 98 -13.52 -3.58 3.05
CA GLY A 98 -13.67 -2.39 3.90
C GLY A 98 -12.43 -2.00 4.70
N HIS A 99 -11.31 -2.72 4.61
CA HIS A 99 -10.09 -2.33 5.31
C HIS A 99 -9.50 -1.06 4.72
N THR A 100 -9.23 -0.07 5.58
CA THR A 100 -8.53 1.16 5.23
C THR A 100 -7.04 1.04 5.52
N PHE A 101 -6.20 1.56 4.63
CA PHE A 101 -4.75 1.52 4.78
C PHE A 101 -4.08 2.61 3.94
N GLN A 102 -2.84 2.93 4.32
CA GLN A 102 -2.02 3.92 3.65
C GLN A 102 -0.91 3.28 2.83
N LEU A 103 -0.69 3.77 1.61
CA LEU A 103 0.46 3.40 0.77
C LEU A 103 1.06 4.65 0.13
N LYS A 104 2.37 4.61 -0.11
CA LYS A 104 3.01 5.54 -1.05
C LYS A 104 2.80 5.06 -2.50
N PRO A 105 2.77 5.95 -3.50
CA PRO A 105 2.65 5.57 -4.90
C PRO A 105 3.64 4.48 -5.33
N TYR A 106 4.91 4.58 -4.94
CA TYR A 106 5.93 3.57 -5.29
C TYR A 106 5.59 2.17 -4.75
N GLU A 107 4.97 2.10 -3.58
CA GLU A 107 4.60 0.81 -2.96
C GLU A 107 3.47 0.13 -3.73
N LEU A 108 2.54 0.91 -4.27
CA LEU A 108 1.46 0.41 -5.10
C LEU A 108 1.94 0.07 -6.52
N GLU A 109 2.68 0.98 -7.16
CA GLU A 109 3.00 0.93 -8.59
C GLU A 109 4.15 -0.03 -8.91
N VAL A 110 5.18 -0.05 -8.06
CA VAL A 110 6.44 -0.77 -8.31
C VAL A 110 6.50 -2.04 -7.49
N LEU A 111 6.16 -1.96 -6.19
CA LEU A 111 6.20 -3.14 -5.32
C LEU A 111 4.93 -3.99 -5.38
N GLY A 112 3.85 -3.48 -5.97
CA GLY A 112 2.56 -4.19 -6.02
C GLY A 112 1.94 -4.44 -4.64
N LYS A 113 2.29 -3.63 -3.63
CA LYS A 113 1.68 -3.74 -2.30
C LYS A 113 0.22 -3.32 -2.35
N TRP A 114 -0.60 -4.02 -1.58
CA TRP A 114 -2.00 -3.71 -1.37
C TRP A 114 -2.39 -3.96 0.10
N CYS A 115 -3.67 -4.27 0.35
CA CYS A 115 -4.22 -4.51 1.67
C CYS A 115 -3.49 -5.66 2.40
N LYS A 116 -2.74 -5.29 3.46
CA LYS A 116 -2.02 -6.22 4.33
C LYS A 116 -2.93 -7.26 5.00
N HIS A 117 -4.16 -6.87 5.32
CA HIS A 117 -5.15 -7.75 5.95
C HIS A 117 -5.58 -8.84 4.96
N CYS A 118 -6.05 -8.46 3.77
CA CYS A 118 -6.42 -9.41 2.73
C CYS A 118 -5.25 -10.33 2.34
N ASN A 119 -4.03 -9.79 2.22
CA ASN A 119 -2.86 -10.60 1.90
C ASN A 119 -2.51 -11.59 3.03
N SER A 120 -2.66 -11.19 4.29
CA SER A 120 -2.38 -12.07 5.43
C SER A 120 -3.43 -13.18 5.56
N GLU A 121 -4.72 -12.86 5.34
CA GLU A 121 -5.80 -13.86 5.26
C GLU A 121 -5.55 -14.85 4.12
N LYS A 122 -5.19 -14.37 2.92
CA LYS A 122 -4.88 -15.24 1.78
C LYS A 122 -3.72 -16.19 2.08
N ARG A 123 -2.63 -15.67 2.66
CA ARG A 123 -1.48 -16.52 3.06
C ARG A 123 -1.87 -17.55 4.12
N ARG A 124 -2.69 -17.14 5.10
CA ARG A 124 -3.20 -18.04 6.14
C ARG A 124 -4.01 -19.20 5.53
N GLN A 125 -4.89 -18.89 4.58
CA GLN A 125 -5.70 -19.88 3.87
C GLN A 125 -4.82 -20.88 3.10
N ILE A 126 -3.83 -20.39 2.34
CA ILE A 126 -2.88 -21.25 1.61
C ILE A 126 -2.13 -22.18 2.56
N HIS A 127 -1.62 -21.67 3.68
CA HIS A 127 -0.92 -22.50 4.66
C HIS A 127 -1.82 -23.55 5.31
N PHE A 128 -3.10 -23.24 5.51
CA PHE A 128 -4.05 -24.22 6.03
C PHE A 128 -4.32 -25.32 5.01
N GLU A 129 -4.50 -24.97 3.74
CA GLU A 129 -4.67 -25.94 2.65
C GLU A 129 -3.45 -26.86 2.49
N GLU A 130 -2.23 -26.30 2.57
CA GLU A 130 -0.99 -27.08 2.59
C GLU A 130 -0.93 -28.08 3.76
N LEU A 131 -1.32 -27.62 4.95
CA LEU A 131 -1.39 -28.47 6.14
C LEU A 131 -2.40 -29.62 5.95
N LEU A 132 -3.61 -29.31 5.46
CA LEU A 132 -4.64 -30.31 5.21
C LEU A 132 -4.18 -31.34 4.16
N LYS A 133 -3.43 -30.91 3.15
CA LYS A 133 -2.82 -31.81 2.17
C LYS A 133 -1.85 -32.80 2.81
N ILE A 134 -0.95 -32.33 3.68
CA ILE A 134 -0.01 -33.20 4.42
C ILE A 134 -0.77 -34.20 5.30
N VAL A 135 -1.81 -33.72 5.99
CA VAL A 135 -2.65 -34.56 6.85
C VAL A 135 -3.33 -35.65 6.04
N HIS A 136 -3.88 -35.30 4.87
CA HIS A 136 -4.52 -36.24 3.96
C HIS A 136 -3.52 -37.25 3.36
N GLU A 137 -2.34 -36.80 2.93
CA GLU A 137 -1.27 -37.68 2.41
C GLU A 137 -0.81 -38.72 3.43
N ARG A 138 -0.95 -38.44 4.72
CA ARG A 138 -0.67 -39.36 5.83
C ARG A 138 -1.91 -40.10 6.34
N GLU A 139 -2.98 -40.13 5.54
CA GLU A 139 -4.25 -40.79 5.85
C GLU A 139 -4.89 -40.31 7.18
N GLY A 140 -4.62 -39.06 7.55
CA GLY A 140 -5.17 -38.41 8.73
C GLY A 140 -6.35 -37.49 8.41
N THR A 141 -6.98 -36.98 9.46
CA THR A 141 -8.06 -35.99 9.41
C THR A 141 -7.75 -34.85 10.38
N CYS A 142 -7.87 -33.60 9.93
CA CYS A 142 -7.92 -32.45 10.83
C CYS A 142 -9.35 -32.33 11.37
N LEU A 143 -9.50 -32.32 12.69
CA LEU A 143 -10.81 -32.21 13.38
C LEU A 143 -11.15 -30.77 13.78
N SER A 144 -10.20 -29.84 13.66
CA SER A 144 -10.44 -28.42 13.95
C SER A 144 -11.07 -27.72 12.75
N ASN A 145 -12.14 -26.95 13.01
CA ASN A 145 -12.86 -26.20 11.98
C ASN A 145 -12.23 -24.82 11.68
N GLU A 146 -11.34 -24.32 12.54
CA GLU A 146 -10.78 -22.98 12.42
C GLU A 146 -9.25 -23.00 12.46
N PHE A 147 -8.64 -22.23 11.56
CA PHE A 147 -7.21 -21.99 11.52
C PHE A 147 -6.93 -20.50 11.74
N ILE A 148 -6.52 -20.15 12.95
CA ILE A 148 -6.29 -18.76 13.36
C ILE A 148 -4.87 -18.33 12.96
N ASP A 149 -3.86 -19.10 13.34
CA ASP A 149 -2.47 -18.86 12.99
C ASP A 149 -1.61 -20.14 13.12
N SER A 150 -0.32 -20.03 12.83
CA SER A 150 0.62 -21.16 12.89
C SER A 150 0.97 -21.62 14.31
N LYS A 151 0.55 -20.88 15.34
CA LYS A 151 0.86 -21.12 16.75
C LYS A 151 -0.32 -21.72 17.51
N THR A 152 -1.53 -21.57 16.98
CA THR A 152 -2.75 -22.12 17.55
C THR A 152 -2.76 -23.64 17.36
N PRO A 153 -2.86 -24.43 18.44
CA PRO A 153 -2.96 -25.88 18.34
C PRO A 153 -4.25 -26.30 17.61
N LEU A 154 -4.13 -27.32 16.77
CA LEU A 154 -5.25 -27.97 16.08
C LEU A 154 -5.33 -29.43 16.52
N VAL A 155 -6.52 -30.02 16.39
CA VAL A 155 -6.77 -31.42 16.71
C VAL A 155 -6.70 -32.25 15.44
N PHE A 156 -5.94 -33.33 15.48
CA PHE A 156 -5.78 -34.27 14.37
C PHE A 156 -6.20 -35.68 14.78
N ARG A 157 -6.51 -36.50 13.78
CA ARG A 157 -6.74 -37.93 13.90
C ARG A 157 -5.94 -38.67 12.84
N CYS A 158 -5.19 -39.73 13.17
CA CYS A 158 -4.51 -40.57 12.18
C CYS A 158 -5.42 -41.69 11.66
N LYS A 159 -4.93 -42.47 10.70
CA LYS A 159 -5.59 -43.65 10.14
C LYS A 159 -5.98 -44.68 11.20
N GLU A 160 -5.10 -44.94 12.16
CA GLU A 160 -5.33 -45.87 13.28
C GLU A 160 -6.30 -45.31 14.33
N GLY A 161 -6.74 -44.06 14.19
CA GLY A 161 -7.77 -43.45 15.04
C GLY A 161 -7.23 -42.65 16.23
N HIS A 162 -5.92 -42.63 16.48
CA HIS A 162 -5.31 -41.80 17.52
C HIS A 162 -5.62 -40.32 17.30
N LYS A 163 -5.96 -39.62 18.38
CA LYS A 163 -6.27 -38.19 18.37
C LYS A 163 -5.24 -37.44 19.21
N TRP A 164 -4.75 -36.32 18.70
CA TRP A 164 -3.83 -35.47 19.44
C TRP A 164 -4.01 -34.01 19.04
N HIS A 165 -3.62 -33.12 19.94
CA HIS A 165 -3.53 -31.68 19.65
C HIS A 165 -2.06 -31.31 19.42
N THR A 166 -1.80 -30.55 18.37
CA THR A 166 -0.47 -29.99 18.14
C THR A 166 -0.54 -28.76 17.25
N ILE A 167 0.55 -28.00 17.20
CA ILE A 167 0.64 -26.85 16.30
C ILE A 167 0.93 -27.30 14.86
N PRO A 168 0.42 -26.58 13.84
CA PRO A 168 0.64 -26.86 12.42
C PRO A 168 2.09 -27.11 12.01
N TYR A 169 3.02 -26.38 12.63
CA TYR A 169 4.45 -26.52 12.35
C TYR A 169 4.98 -27.92 12.65
N VAL A 170 4.51 -28.54 13.75
CA VAL A 170 4.96 -29.86 14.20
C VAL A 170 4.53 -30.93 13.19
N ILE A 171 3.32 -30.83 12.63
CA ILE A 171 2.81 -31.80 11.63
C ILE A 171 3.71 -31.92 10.40
N LYS A 172 4.43 -30.85 10.03
CA LYS A 172 5.34 -30.91 8.88
C LYS A 172 6.51 -31.88 9.10
N GLY A 173 7.01 -32.01 10.33
CA GLY A 173 8.17 -32.86 10.66
C GLY A 173 7.85 -34.13 11.45
N HIS A 174 6.88 -34.06 12.35
CA HIS A 174 6.48 -35.14 13.23
C HIS A 174 5.02 -35.54 12.99
N TRP A 175 4.71 -36.80 13.20
CA TRP A 175 3.37 -37.35 13.04
C TRP A 175 2.92 -38.03 14.33
N CYS A 176 1.79 -38.73 14.26
CA CYS A 176 1.26 -39.57 15.32
C CYS A 176 2.36 -40.47 15.90
N THR A 177 2.66 -40.25 17.18
CA THR A 177 3.38 -41.23 18.00
C THR A 177 2.33 -42.08 18.69
N ASP A 178 2.55 -43.39 18.74
CA ASP A 178 1.62 -44.44 19.19
C ASP A 178 1.41 -44.44 20.73
N SER A 179 1.38 -43.26 21.34
CA SER A 179 1.33 -43.07 22.77
C SER A 179 0.45 -41.87 23.05
N ASP A 180 -0.52 -42.03 23.96
CA ASP A 180 -1.41 -41.00 24.49
C ASP A 180 -0.62 -39.84 25.14
N ILE A 181 0.14 -39.07 24.35
CA ILE A 181 0.87 -37.91 24.85
C ILE A 181 -0.10 -36.74 24.79
N THR A 182 -0.85 -36.61 25.87
CA THR A 182 -1.50 -35.35 26.23
C THR A 182 -0.40 -34.33 26.51
N ILE A 183 0.04 -33.58 25.50
CA ILE A 183 1.02 -32.51 25.70
C ILE A 183 0.30 -31.35 26.40
N HIS A 184 0.31 -31.32 27.74
CA HIS A 184 -0.08 -30.11 28.46
C HIS A 184 0.90 -28.99 28.08
N LEU A 185 0.39 -27.98 27.37
CA LEU A 185 1.10 -26.73 27.14
C LEU A 185 1.14 -25.97 28.47
N VAL A 186 2.35 -25.69 28.98
CA VAL A 186 2.60 -24.73 30.05
C VAL A 186 2.70 -23.33 29.44
#